data_AF-A0AAD9VF95-F1
#
_entry.id   AF-A0AAD9VF95-F1
#
_cell.length_a   1.000
_cell.length_b   1.000
_cell.length_c   1.000
_cell.angle_alpha   90.00
_cell.angle_beta   90.00
_cell.angle_gamma   90.00
#
_symmetry.space_group_name_H-M   'P 1'
#
loop_
_entity.id
_entity.type
_entity.pdbx_description
1 polymer ?
#
loop_
_entity_poly.entity_id
_entity_poly.type
_entity_poly.pdbx_seq_one_letter_code
_entity_poly.pdbx_strand_id
1 'polypeptide(L)'
;MPYKMIEGVYVKDNKTYNNFPVYKKENGNMLFYLYMSKEGTDFLLFGRYLQEYFGAAARLKSGVNPSLWLSYGTLDRKDVFKGLIDEWQYFDRQDGTNYDVTWSSTSTQIKAVCVDEDFRECHSDRLYLNVTFNDGKGNVIHDREQDYYRRIQGVFRNLRPVFVHSRTKMCLQYVEGYWIETGAYFPSSSSDTAYSKVKDFALRPEYITKTWLVHFNGVWRRMPQLSVLCRGVASMSNTCASRPCHSNAKCVYTSGNETLCLCAPGHSGVTCSAYKQCPVQARLANTVHNSDYAGRRPGDLSVSFCIYSNPWRRFSICMDGSISPLWRGQGRACRAVLPTRSRKTSLPIGTPKPSHLSFDENPYIFPLVLIGAILLQCALPFFLHCCARCVAAHKEVREEQDELRREQEAGIELGRRLQQVAVAGSQEELDRGIEEYQEAVQNFKDESDEKELSRNRGFFRNARLWRLISLQMNLSFYLWLVYFVGCEVSQCTR
;
A
#
# COMPACT_ATOMS: atom_id res chain seq x y z
N MET A 1 -5.59 -0.03 11.47
CA MET A 1 -6.50 -0.76 10.56
C MET A 1 -5.67 -1.60 9.58
N PRO A 2 -5.47 -2.90 9.90
CA PRO A 2 -4.64 -3.84 9.13
C PRO A 2 -5.12 -4.11 7.68
N TYR A 3 -6.40 -3.85 7.36
CA TYR A 3 -6.95 -4.18 6.04
C TYR A 3 -6.22 -3.51 4.86
N LYS A 4 -5.71 -2.29 5.03
CA LYS A 4 -4.94 -1.59 3.97
C LYS A 4 -3.60 -2.28 3.64
N MET A 5 -3.07 -3.07 4.57
CA MET A 5 -1.78 -3.75 4.40
C MET A 5 -1.93 -5.14 3.77
N ILE A 6 -3.07 -5.79 3.99
CA ILE A 6 -3.41 -7.08 3.35
C ILE A 6 -4.03 -6.90 1.96
N GLU A 7 -4.56 -5.71 1.64
CA GLU A 7 -5.06 -5.40 0.28
C GLU A 7 -3.93 -5.52 -0.76
N GLY A 8 -4.16 -6.27 -1.84
CA GLY A 8 -3.16 -6.56 -2.87
C GLY A 8 -3.54 -7.74 -3.75
N VAL A 9 -2.78 -7.95 -4.82
CA VAL A 9 -2.87 -9.21 -5.59
C VAL A 9 -2.00 -10.26 -4.93
N TYR A 10 -2.59 -11.44 -4.70
CA TYR A 10 -1.89 -12.60 -4.19
C TYR A 10 -1.74 -13.62 -5.31
N VAL A 11 -0.49 -13.96 -5.62
CA VAL A 11 -0.12 -14.94 -6.64
C VAL A 11 0.15 -16.26 -5.94
N LYS A 12 -0.37 -17.36 -6.49
CA LYS A 12 -0.11 -18.70 -5.96
C LYS A 12 1.40 -18.98 -5.99
N ASP A 13 1.97 -19.31 -4.84
CA ASP A 13 3.35 -19.74 -4.70
C ASP A 13 3.48 -21.22 -5.11
N ASN A 14 4.69 -21.65 -5.45
CA ASN A 14 4.99 -23.05 -5.77
C ASN A 14 4.96 -23.94 -4.51
N LYS A 15 4.91 -23.34 -3.33
CA LYS A 15 4.87 -24.02 -2.04
C LYS A 15 3.45 -24.26 -1.57
N THR A 16 3.26 -25.38 -0.89
CA THR A 16 2.05 -25.70 -0.14
C THR A 16 2.35 -25.70 1.35
N TYR A 17 1.37 -25.33 2.16
CA TYR A 17 1.45 -25.41 3.61
C TYR A 17 0.14 -26.03 4.13
N ASN A 18 0.25 -27.03 5.01
CA ASN A 18 -0.89 -27.84 5.47
C ASN A 18 -1.75 -28.38 4.30
N ASN A 19 -1.10 -28.88 3.23
CA ASN A 19 -1.77 -29.37 2.02
C ASN A 19 -2.69 -28.34 1.34
N PHE A 20 -2.44 -27.05 1.55
CA PHE A 20 -3.16 -25.95 0.93
C PHE A 20 -2.17 -25.02 0.22
N PRO A 21 -2.53 -24.42 -0.94
CA PRO A 21 -1.67 -23.46 -1.63
C PRO A 21 -1.35 -22.26 -0.76
N VAL A 22 -0.07 -21.87 -0.74
CA VAL A 22 0.33 -20.57 -0.19
C VAL A 22 0.19 -19.55 -1.30
N TYR A 23 -0.39 -18.39 -1.00
CA TYR A 23 -0.42 -17.27 -1.93
C TYR A 23 0.44 -16.13 -1.41
N LYS A 24 1.31 -15.57 -2.25
CA LYS A 24 2.23 -14.49 -1.90
C LYS A 24 1.77 -13.19 -2.54
N LYS A 25 1.81 -12.10 -1.78
CA LYS A 25 1.49 -10.76 -2.28
C LYS A 25 2.52 -10.29 -3.31
N GLU A 26 2.04 -9.74 -4.41
CA GLU A 26 2.81 -9.28 -5.58
C GLU A 26 4.06 -8.42 -5.26
N ASN A 27 4.00 -7.58 -4.22
CA ASN A 27 5.00 -6.56 -3.88
C ASN A 27 5.51 -6.65 -2.44
N GLY A 28 5.49 -7.83 -1.84
CA GLY A 28 6.00 -7.97 -0.50
C GLY A 28 6.14 -9.39 -0.02
N ASN A 29 6.33 -9.50 1.30
CA ASN A 29 6.50 -10.78 1.98
C ASN A 29 5.21 -11.24 2.66
N MET A 30 4.07 -10.60 2.37
CA MET A 30 2.79 -11.04 2.92
C MET A 30 2.35 -12.33 2.24
N LEU A 31 2.08 -13.34 3.04
CA LEU A 31 1.57 -14.63 2.65
C LEU A 31 0.11 -14.73 3.07
N PHE A 32 -0.67 -15.48 2.30
CA PHE A 32 -2.02 -15.93 2.63
C PHE A 32 -2.02 -17.47 2.57
N TYR A 33 -2.27 -18.12 3.70
CA TYR A 33 -2.07 -19.57 3.84
C TYR A 33 -3.00 -20.20 4.88
N LEU A 34 -3.15 -21.52 4.83
CA LEU A 34 -3.94 -22.30 5.77
C LEU A 34 -3.16 -22.56 7.07
N TYR A 35 -3.74 -22.15 8.18
CA TYR A 35 -3.32 -22.50 9.53
C TYR A 35 -4.32 -23.46 10.15
N MET A 36 -3.85 -24.62 10.60
CA MET A 36 -4.66 -25.59 11.33
C MET A 36 -4.42 -25.44 12.83
N SER A 37 -5.46 -25.07 13.58
CA SER A 37 -5.34 -24.94 15.04
C SER A 37 -5.36 -26.31 15.71
N LYS A 38 -4.62 -26.45 16.81
CA LYS A 38 -4.72 -27.62 17.69
C LYS A 38 -6.09 -27.73 18.37
N GLU A 39 -6.81 -26.61 18.49
CA GLU A 39 -8.14 -26.50 19.08
C GLU A 39 -9.27 -26.86 18.08
N GLY A 40 -8.90 -27.27 16.85
CA GLY A 40 -9.83 -27.77 15.84
C GLY A 40 -10.50 -26.70 14.96
N THR A 41 -10.26 -25.41 15.23
CA THR A 41 -10.72 -24.32 14.35
C THR A 41 -9.63 -23.93 13.36
N ASP A 42 -9.87 -24.14 12.07
CA ASP A 42 -8.91 -23.80 11.02
C ASP A 42 -9.12 -22.38 10.51
N PHE A 43 -8.03 -21.76 10.06
CA PHE A 43 -8.01 -20.38 9.58
C PHE A 43 -7.23 -20.22 8.29
N LEU A 44 -7.65 -19.30 7.44
CA LEU A 44 -6.75 -18.70 6.45
C LEU A 44 -6.17 -17.41 7.02
N LEU A 45 -4.85 -17.38 7.18
CA LEU A 45 -4.14 -16.29 7.83
C LEU A 45 -3.37 -15.45 6.82
N PHE A 46 -3.22 -14.17 7.14
CA PHE A 46 -2.15 -13.33 6.59
C PHE A 46 -0.94 -13.37 7.52
N GLY A 47 0.27 -13.52 6.99
CA GLY A 47 1.51 -13.51 7.78
C GLY A 47 2.71 -13.06 6.95
N ARG A 48 3.77 -12.51 7.56
CA ARG A 48 5.02 -12.24 6.82
C ARG A 48 5.85 -13.51 6.66
N TYR A 49 5.70 -14.43 7.61
CA TYR A 49 6.19 -15.78 7.56
C TYR A 49 5.06 -16.78 7.84
N LEU A 50 5.29 -18.06 7.53
CA LEU A 50 4.36 -19.11 7.92
C LEU A 50 4.27 -19.18 9.45
N GLN A 51 3.09 -19.54 9.97
CA GLN A 51 2.75 -19.53 11.41
C GLN A 51 2.60 -18.15 12.06
N GLU A 52 2.81 -17.05 11.33
CA GLU A 52 2.53 -15.70 11.83
C GLU A 52 1.12 -15.19 11.50
N TYR A 53 0.59 -14.39 12.41
CA TYR A 53 -0.68 -13.71 12.27
C TYR A 53 -0.51 -12.20 12.09
N PHE A 54 -1.01 -11.68 10.97
CA PHE A 54 -0.94 -10.27 10.57
C PHE A 54 -2.31 -9.58 10.68
N GLY A 55 -2.96 -9.73 11.83
CA GLY A 55 -4.09 -8.89 12.25
C GLY A 55 -5.37 -9.00 11.42
N ALA A 56 -5.47 -9.94 10.48
CA ALA A 56 -6.69 -10.35 9.81
C ALA A 56 -6.64 -11.85 9.48
N ALA A 57 -7.75 -12.55 9.68
CA ALA A 57 -7.88 -13.99 9.48
C ALA A 57 -9.28 -14.32 8.96
N ALA A 58 -9.40 -15.37 8.16
CA ALA A 58 -10.70 -15.96 7.84
C ALA A 58 -10.85 -17.27 8.62
N ARG A 59 -11.88 -17.36 9.44
CA ARG A 59 -12.28 -18.61 10.09
C ARG A 59 -12.97 -19.51 9.07
N LEU A 60 -12.61 -20.79 9.07
CA LEU A 60 -13.19 -21.76 8.14
C LEU A 60 -14.44 -22.42 8.71
N LYS A 61 -15.33 -22.85 7.83
CA LYS A 61 -16.54 -23.59 8.22
C LYS A 61 -16.18 -24.91 8.87
N SER A 62 -16.84 -25.21 9.98
CA SER A 62 -16.67 -26.49 10.68
C SER A 62 -17.03 -27.67 9.76
N GLY A 63 -16.23 -28.74 9.82
CA GLY A 63 -16.43 -29.97 9.04
C GLY A 63 -15.99 -29.91 7.58
N VAL A 64 -15.50 -28.77 7.08
CA VAL A 64 -14.96 -28.65 5.72
C VAL A 64 -13.46 -28.92 5.73
N ASN A 65 -13.01 -29.90 4.93
CA ASN A 65 -11.58 -30.12 4.70
C ASN A 65 -11.07 -29.18 3.59
N PRO A 66 -10.17 -28.22 3.89
CA PRO A 66 -9.75 -27.20 2.92
C PRO A 66 -9.01 -27.78 1.71
N SER A 67 -8.19 -28.82 1.92
CA SER A 67 -7.43 -29.47 0.85
C SER A 67 -8.36 -30.20 -0.13
N LEU A 68 -9.37 -30.90 0.39
CA LEU A 68 -10.34 -31.56 -0.47
C LEU A 68 -11.27 -30.55 -1.16
N TRP A 69 -11.61 -29.44 -0.48
CA TRP A 69 -12.43 -28.37 -1.04
C TRP A 69 -11.83 -27.76 -2.31
N LEU A 70 -10.51 -27.72 -2.45
CA LEU A 70 -9.86 -27.29 -3.68
C LEU A 70 -10.19 -28.17 -4.90
N SER A 71 -10.59 -29.42 -4.67
CA SER A 71 -10.87 -30.40 -5.73
C SER A 71 -12.37 -30.48 -6.09
N TYR A 72 -13.26 -30.35 -5.10
CA TYR A 72 -14.72 -30.48 -5.30
C TYR A 72 -15.49 -29.17 -5.16
N GLY A 73 -14.85 -28.10 -4.68
CA GLY A 73 -15.48 -26.82 -4.41
C GLY A 73 -15.93 -26.13 -5.70
N THR A 74 -17.08 -25.46 -5.65
CA THR A 74 -17.53 -24.59 -6.74
C THR A 74 -16.77 -23.27 -6.69
N LEU A 75 -16.02 -22.96 -7.75
CA LEU A 75 -15.30 -21.70 -7.88
C LEU A 75 -16.24 -20.55 -8.24
N ASP A 76 -16.55 -19.68 -7.29
CA ASP A 76 -17.15 -18.37 -7.56
C ASP A 76 -16.03 -17.35 -7.78
N ARG A 77 -15.82 -16.93 -9.04
CA ARG A 77 -14.74 -15.97 -9.39
C ARG A 77 -14.88 -14.62 -8.67
N LYS A 78 -16.09 -14.28 -8.20
CA LYS A 78 -16.38 -13.05 -7.46
C LYS A 78 -16.27 -13.22 -5.95
N ASP A 79 -15.97 -14.43 -5.48
CA ASP A 79 -15.71 -14.76 -4.08
C ASP A 79 -15.08 -16.16 -3.96
N VAL A 80 -13.80 -16.25 -4.29
CA VAL A 80 -13.06 -17.50 -4.53
C VAL A 80 -13.22 -18.48 -3.38
N PHE A 81 -13.15 -18.01 -2.13
CA PHE A 81 -13.18 -18.84 -0.94
C PHE A 81 -14.53 -18.86 -0.21
N LYS A 82 -15.63 -18.36 -0.82
CA LYS A 82 -16.96 -18.31 -0.21
C LYS A 82 -17.49 -19.65 0.29
N GLY A 83 -17.13 -20.72 -0.42
CA GLY A 83 -17.48 -22.09 -0.04
C GLY A 83 -16.80 -22.54 1.26
N LEU A 84 -15.60 -22.01 1.53
CA LEU A 84 -14.70 -22.45 2.59
C LEU A 84 -14.75 -21.57 3.84
N ILE A 85 -14.85 -20.25 3.67
CA ILE A 85 -14.82 -19.25 4.74
C ILE A 85 -16.21 -19.12 5.38
N ASP A 86 -16.24 -19.13 6.71
CA ASP A 86 -17.41 -18.81 7.52
C ASP A 86 -17.49 -17.31 7.80
N GLU A 87 -16.44 -16.78 8.44
CA GLU A 87 -16.36 -15.38 8.83
C GLU A 87 -14.94 -14.82 8.77
N TRP A 88 -14.84 -13.50 8.66
CA TRP A 88 -13.57 -12.78 8.72
C TRP A 88 -13.40 -12.14 10.09
N GLN A 89 -12.19 -12.14 10.60
CA GLN A 89 -11.80 -11.56 11.88
C GLN A 89 -10.66 -10.57 11.66
N TYR A 90 -10.61 -9.53 12.49
CA TYR A 90 -9.48 -8.59 12.53
C TYR A 90 -9.01 -8.39 13.97
N PHE A 91 -7.70 -8.20 14.13
CA PHE A 91 -7.09 -7.90 15.42
C PHE A 91 -7.14 -6.41 15.70
N ASP A 92 -7.77 -6.04 16.82
CA ASP A 92 -7.63 -4.70 17.39
C ASP A 92 -6.39 -4.67 18.29
N ARG A 93 -5.51 -3.70 18.02
CA ARG A 93 -4.28 -3.51 18.79
C ARG A 93 -4.52 -2.74 20.08
N GLN A 94 -5.64 -2.06 20.23
CA GLN A 94 -5.92 -1.24 21.42
C GLN A 94 -6.27 -2.10 22.64
N ASP A 95 -7.07 -3.13 22.42
CA ASP A 95 -7.49 -4.09 23.46
C ASP A 95 -6.85 -5.49 23.28
N GLY A 96 -6.10 -5.71 22.19
CA GLY A 96 -5.43 -6.97 21.93
C GLY A 96 -6.37 -8.12 21.59
N THR A 97 -7.57 -7.82 21.09
CA THR A 97 -8.63 -8.81 20.85
C THR A 97 -8.95 -8.95 19.35
N ASN A 98 -9.36 -10.14 18.92
CA ASN A 98 -9.91 -10.35 17.57
C ASN A 98 -11.41 -10.10 17.56
N TYR A 99 -11.87 -9.31 16.60
CA TYR A 99 -13.28 -9.01 16.38
C TYR A 99 -13.76 -9.55 15.04
N ASP A 100 -15.00 -10.03 15.03
CA ASP A 100 -15.65 -10.47 13.80
C ASP A 100 -16.00 -9.24 12.93
N VAL A 101 -15.76 -9.37 11.63
CA VAL A 101 -16.14 -8.38 10.65
C VAL A 101 -17.66 -8.42 10.48
N THR A 102 -18.35 -7.50 11.17
CA THR A 102 -19.81 -7.45 11.20
C THR A 102 -20.43 -7.23 9.81
N TRP A 103 -21.39 -8.08 9.48
CA TRP A 103 -22.15 -8.04 8.22
C TRP A 103 -23.27 -7.00 8.27
N SER A 104 -23.44 -6.26 7.17
CA SER A 104 -24.70 -5.58 6.88
C SER A 104 -24.96 -5.59 5.38
N SER A 105 -26.21 -5.42 4.96
CA SER A 105 -26.59 -5.25 3.55
C SER A 105 -25.86 -4.11 2.82
N THR A 106 -25.18 -3.24 3.58
CA THR A 106 -24.39 -2.09 3.10
C THR A 106 -22.87 -2.23 3.28
N SER A 107 -22.37 -3.30 3.90
CA SER A 107 -20.94 -3.56 4.15
C SER A 107 -20.50 -4.78 3.35
N THR A 108 -19.50 -4.64 2.48
CA THR A 108 -18.97 -5.80 1.75
C THR A 108 -18.06 -6.61 2.65
N GLN A 109 -18.32 -7.92 2.73
CA GLN A 109 -17.36 -8.91 3.21
C GLN A 109 -16.00 -8.73 2.51
N ILE A 110 -14.91 -9.05 3.20
CA ILE A 110 -13.62 -9.24 2.56
C ILE A 110 -13.80 -10.41 1.57
N LYS A 111 -13.50 -10.16 0.30
CA LYS A 111 -13.64 -11.16 -0.76
C LYS A 111 -12.31 -11.34 -1.45
N ALA A 112 -11.90 -12.59 -1.59
CA ALA A 112 -10.86 -12.94 -2.54
C ALA A 112 -11.54 -13.05 -3.91
N VAL A 113 -11.10 -12.26 -4.87
CA VAL A 113 -11.67 -12.26 -6.23
C VAL A 113 -10.58 -12.59 -7.23
N CYS A 114 -10.94 -13.28 -8.30
CA CYS A 114 -10.00 -13.55 -9.40
C CYS A 114 -9.78 -12.27 -10.19
N VAL A 115 -8.75 -11.50 -9.84
CA VAL A 115 -8.51 -10.18 -10.43
C VAL A 115 -7.91 -10.19 -11.83
N ASP A 116 -7.37 -11.33 -12.31
CA ASP A 116 -6.64 -11.35 -13.58
C ASP A 116 -7.53 -11.02 -14.78
N GLU A 117 -8.75 -11.55 -14.81
CA GLU A 117 -9.73 -11.21 -15.84
C GLU A 117 -10.40 -9.85 -15.57
N ASP A 118 -10.57 -9.45 -14.30
CA ASP A 118 -11.22 -8.18 -13.96
C ASP A 118 -10.36 -6.95 -14.32
N PHE A 119 -9.03 -7.09 -14.36
CA PHE A 119 -8.13 -6.06 -14.87
C PHE A 119 -7.95 -6.11 -16.41
N ARG A 120 -8.70 -6.97 -17.11
CA ARG A 120 -8.67 -7.11 -18.57
C ARG A 120 -9.82 -6.32 -19.21
N GLU A 121 -9.56 -5.09 -19.63
CA GLU A 121 -10.54 -4.33 -20.44
C GLU A 121 -10.25 -4.41 -21.93
N CYS A 122 -8.97 -4.30 -22.30
CA CYS A 122 -8.56 -4.53 -23.68
C CYS A 122 -8.62 -6.04 -23.92
N HIS A 123 -9.67 -6.52 -24.60
CA HIS A 123 -9.88 -7.94 -24.88
C HIS A 123 -8.70 -8.62 -25.59
N SER A 124 -7.83 -7.85 -26.25
CA SER A 124 -6.61 -8.31 -26.90
C SER A 124 -5.43 -8.54 -25.94
N ASP A 125 -5.51 -8.07 -24.68
CA ASP A 125 -4.37 -7.89 -23.74
C ASP A 125 -3.25 -6.99 -24.26
N ARG A 126 -3.53 -6.19 -25.29
CA ARG A 126 -2.56 -5.31 -25.95
C ARG A 126 -2.93 -3.84 -25.74
N LEU A 127 -1.95 -3.07 -25.32
CA LEU A 127 -1.98 -1.61 -25.20
C LEU A 127 -1.03 -0.99 -26.22
N TYR A 128 -1.26 0.26 -26.61
CA TYR A 128 -0.30 1.00 -27.45
C TYR A 128 -0.21 2.46 -27.01
N LEU A 129 0.90 3.13 -27.34
CA LEU A 129 1.00 4.58 -27.18
C LEU A 129 0.45 5.24 -28.43
N ASN A 130 -0.35 6.30 -28.26
CA ASN A 130 -0.96 7.00 -29.39
C ASN A 130 0.01 7.84 -30.23
N VAL A 131 1.29 7.88 -29.86
CA VAL A 131 2.36 8.66 -30.51
C VAL A 131 3.48 7.75 -30.96
N THR A 132 4.14 8.13 -32.07
CA THR A 132 5.36 7.49 -32.55
C THR A 132 6.57 8.22 -31.95
N PHE A 133 7.53 7.48 -31.40
CA PHE A 133 8.78 8.02 -30.88
C PHE A 133 9.93 7.74 -31.82
N ASN A 134 10.75 8.77 -32.06
CA ASN A 134 11.97 8.67 -32.82
C ASN A 134 13.17 9.02 -31.93
N ASP A 135 14.35 8.47 -32.23
CA ASP A 135 15.61 8.68 -31.50
C ASP A 135 16.28 10.04 -31.74
N GLY A 136 15.60 10.94 -32.46
CA GLY A 136 16.14 12.25 -32.86
C GLY A 136 17.13 12.19 -34.02
N LYS A 137 17.55 10.99 -34.46
CA LYS A 137 18.36 10.73 -35.66
C LYS A 137 17.52 10.19 -36.83
N GLY A 138 16.21 10.08 -36.63
CA GLY A 138 15.24 9.63 -37.63
C GLY A 138 14.84 8.16 -37.50
N ASN A 139 15.41 7.40 -36.55
CA ASN A 139 15.02 6.01 -36.33
C ASN A 139 13.80 5.93 -35.41
N VAL A 140 12.83 5.09 -35.78
CA VAL A 140 11.60 4.89 -35.01
C VAL A 140 11.85 3.93 -33.84
N ILE A 141 11.88 4.47 -32.62
CA ILE A 141 12.03 3.70 -31.37
C ILE A 141 10.70 3.02 -31.00
N HIS A 142 9.58 3.71 -31.18
CA HIS A 142 8.25 3.18 -30.93
C HIS A 142 7.32 3.63 -32.05
N ASP A 143 6.64 2.67 -32.68
CA ASP A 143 5.68 2.93 -33.75
C ASP A 143 4.27 2.68 -33.24
N ARG A 144 3.41 3.71 -33.22
CA ARG A 144 2.04 3.60 -32.69
C ARG A 144 1.17 2.54 -33.39
N GLU A 145 1.47 2.21 -34.65
CA GLU A 145 0.65 1.31 -35.47
C GLU A 145 1.17 -0.13 -35.40
N GLN A 146 2.49 -0.29 -35.22
CA GLN A 146 3.13 -1.60 -35.17
C GLN A 146 3.30 -2.10 -33.74
N ASP A 147 3.76 -1.23 -32.84
CA ASP A 147 4.12 -1.59 -31.48
C ASP A 147 2.94 -1.66 -30.53
N TYR A 148 3.15 -2.44 -29.49
CA TYR A 148 2.20 -2.60 -28.42
C TYR A 148 2.91 -3.10 -27.16
N TYR A 149 2.25 -2.94 -26.01
CA TYR A 149 2.60 -3.63 -24.79
C TYR A 149 1.62 -4.77 -24.61
N ARG A 150 2.15 -5.97 -24.47
CA ARG A 150 1.36 -7.14 -24.10
C ARG A 150 1.40 -7.28 -22.59
N ARG A 151 0.26 -7.59 -22.00
CA ARG A 151 0.19 -7.91 -20.58
C ARG A 151 1.02 -9.16 -20.27
N ILE A 152 1.69 -9.16 -19.13
CA ILE A 152 2.27 -10.36 -18.54
C ILE A 152 1.23 -10.95 -17.58
N GLN A 153 0.64 -12.08 -17.96
CA GLN A 153 -0.41 -12.73 -17.16
C GLN A 153 0.11 -13.09 -15.77
N GLY A 154 -0.71 -12.86 -14.74
CA GLY A 154 -0.36 -13.16 -13.35
C GLY A 154 0.70 -12.25 -12.72
N VAL A 155 1.24 -11.25 -13.44
CA VAL A 155 2.23 -10.32 -12.91
C VAL A 155 1.60 -8.95 -12.68
N PHE A 156 1.67 -8.53 -11.42
CA PHE A 156 1.08 -7.28 -10.96
C PHE A 156 2.06 -6.48 -10.12
N ARG A 157 1.85 -5.16 -10.08
CA ARG A 157 2.51 -4.23 -9.18
C ARG A 157 1.48 -3.28 -8.58
N ASN A 158 1.28 -3.37 -7.27
CA ASN A 158 0.35 -2.52 -6.52
C ASN A 158 -1.06 -2.55 -7.12
N LEU A 159 -1.66 -3.74 -7.28
CA LEU A 159 -2.99 -3.96 -7.89
C LEU A 159 -3.09 -3.63 -9.37
N ARG A 160 -1.96 -3.55 -10.10
CA ARG A 160 -1.95 -3.12 -11.50
C ARG A 160 -1.18 -4.11 -12.36
N PRO A 161 -1.70 -4.52 -13.52
CA PRO A 161 -1.00 -5.44 -14.40
C PRO A 161 0.30 -4.83 -14.92
N VAL A 162 1.31 -5.67 -15.12
CA VAL A 162 2.57 -5.31 -15.78
C VAL A 162 2.47 -5.68 -17.26
N PHE A 163 3.00 -4.80 -18.11
CA PHE A 163 3.05 -5.04 -19.55
C PHE A 163 4.49 -4.99 -20.06
N VAL A 164 4.78 -5.74 -21.10
CA VAL A 164 6.07 -5.77 -21.79
C VAL A 164 5.90 -5.34 -23.24
N HIS A 165 6.83 -4.54 -23.73
CA HIS A 165 6.82 -4.03 -25.10
C HIS A 165 7.02 -5.15 -26.13
N SER A 166 6.44 -5.01 -27.32
CA SER A 166 6.43 -6.03 -28.38
C SER A 166 7.81 -6.24 -29.03
N ARG A 167 8.59 -5.17 -29.20
CA ARG A 167 9.92 -5.22 -29.86
C ARG A 167 11.10 -5.15 -28.89
N THR A 168 10.88 -4.65 -27.68
CA THR A 168 11.96 -4.35 -26.72
C THR A 168 11.68 -5.05 -25.39
N LYS A 169 12.65 -5.03 -24.47
CA LYS A 169 12.46 -5.55 -23.10
C LYS A 169 11.86 -4.52 -22.14
N MET A 170 11.38 -3.38 -22.66
CA MET A 170 10.81 -2.31 -21.85
C MET A 170 9.50 -2.78 -21.22
N CYS A 171 9.32 -2.44 -19.95
CA CYS A 171 8.14 -2.78 -19.17
C CYS A 171 7.36 -1.51 -18.82
N LEU A 172 6.04 -1.58 -18.96
CA LEU A 172 5.09 -0.59 -18.45
C LEU A 172 4.50 -1.11 -17.14
N GLN A 173 4.80 -0.43 -16.04
CA GLN A 173 4.42 -0.87 -14.69
C GLN A 173 4.27 0.28 -13.70
N TYR A 174 3.67 0.01 -12.54
CA TYR A 174 3.35 1.02 -11.53
C TYR A 174 4.24 0.96 -10.29
N VAL A 175 4.95 2.06 -10.02
CA VAL A 175 6.01 2.16 -9.00
C VAL A 175 5.92 3.52 -8.31
N GLU A 176 5.94 3.55 -6.97
CA GLU A 176 5.97 4.79 -6.16
C GLU A 176 4.91 5.86 -6.50
N GLY A 177 3.72 5.45 -6.95
CA GLY A 177 2.68 6.41 -7.34
C GLY A 177 2.74 6.86 -8.80
N TYR A 178 3.64 6.25 -9.60
CA TYR A 178 3.82 6.55 -11.02
C TYR A 178 3.56 5.31 -11.86
N TRP A 179 2.91 5.50 -13.00
CA TRP A 179 3.10 4.61 -14.13
C TRP A 179 4.42 4.97 -14.80
N ILE A 180 5.26 3.98 -15.04
CA ILE A 180 6.57 4.16 -15.66
C ILE A 180 6.76 3.17 -16.80
N GLU A 181 7.43 3.62 -17.84
CA GLU A 181 8.04 2.79 -18.86
C GLU A 181 9.54 2.70 -18.55
N THR A 182 10.04 1.49 -18.32
CA THR A 182 11.40 1.27 -17.81
C THR A 182 12.05 0.06 -18.47
N GLY A 183 13.38 0.07 -18.57
CA GLY A 183 14.16 -1.10 -18.99
C GLY A 183 14.27 -2.17 -17.90
N ALA A 184 14.03 -1.79 -16.63
CA ALA A 184 14.10 -2.70 -15.51
C ALA A 184 12.83 -3.55 -15.38
N TYR A 185 13.01 -4.85 -15.18
CA TYR A 185 11.90 -5.75 -14.88
C TYR A 185 11.37 -5.56 -13.45
N PHE A 186 12.25 -5.30 -12.48
CA PHE A 186 11.92 -4.97 -11.09
C PHE A 186 12.54 -3.63 -10.66
N PRO A 187 12.03 -2.49 -11.14
CA PRO A 187 12.54 -1.16 -10.80
C PRO A 187 12.45 -0.90 -9.30
N SER A 188 13.52 -0.35 -8.74
CA SER A 188 13.62 0.04 -7.32
C SER A 188 12.86 1.33 -7.01
N SER A 189 12.74 2.23 -8.00
CA SER A 189 12.07 3.53 -7.88
C SER A 189 11.40 3.95 -9.19
N SER A 190 10.61 5.01 -9.13
CA SER A 190 9.96 5.63 -10.31
C SER A 190 10.92 6.30 -11.30
N SER A 191 12.22 6.36 -11.00
CA SER A 191 13.24 6.92 -11.90
C SER A 191 14.25 5.88 -12.38
N ASP A 192 14.20 4.66 -11.86
CA ASP A 192 15.10 3.57 -12.20
C ASP A 192 14.95 3.17 -13.67
N THR A 193 15.95 3.51 -14.49
CA THR A 193 16.00 3.30 -15.95
C THR A 193 14.70 3.68 -16.68
N ALA A 194 14.00 4.71 -16.16
CA ALA A 194 12.71 5.13 -16.68
C ALA A 194 12.88 5.98 -17.95
N TYR A 195 12.24 5.54 -19.04
CA TYR A 195 12.14 6.27 -20.31
C TYR A 195 10.98 7.25 -20.30
N SER A 196 9.87 6.87 -19.66
CA SER A 196 8.73 7.77 -19.46
C SER A 196 8.05 7.48 -18.12
N LYS A 197 7.45 8.50 -17.52
CA LYS A 197 6.71 8.38 -16.25
C LYS A 197 5.57 9.37 -16.12
N VAL A 198 4.55 8.99 -15.38
CA VAL A 198 3.38 9.81 -15.10
C VAL A 198 2.84 9.51 -13.72
N LYS A 199 2.58 10.58 -12.94
CA LYS A 199 1.97 10.45 -11.62
C LYS A 199 0.45 10.37 -11.79
N ASP A 200 -0.08 9.16 -11.86
CA ASP A 200 -1.52 8.91 -12.04
C ASP A 200 -1.90 7.61 -11.33
N PHE A 201 -2.94 7.64 -10.52
CA PHE A 201 -3.39 6.49 -9.73
C PHE A 201 -4.32 5.55 -10.49
N ALA A 202 -4.46 5.69 -11.81
CA ALA A 202 -5.23 4.76 -12.62
C ALA A 202 -4.80 3.30 -12.35
N LEU A 203 -5.76 2.41 -12.06
CA LEU A 203 -5.48 0.98 -11.89
C LEU A 203 -5.12 0.29 -13.22
N ARG A 204 -5.42 0.96 -14.35
CA ARG A 204 -5.20 0.47 -15.70
C ARG A 204 -4.46 1.54 -16.50
N PRO A 205 -3.46 1.20 -17.34
CA PRO A 205 -2.69 2.21 -18.05
C PRO A 205 -3.51 3.00 -19.08
N GLU A 206 -4.45 2.37 -19.76
CA GLU A 206 -5.35 3.02 -20.73
C GLU A 206 -6.21 4.13 -20.12
N TYR A 207 -6.19 4.22 -18.79
CA TYR A 207 -6.92 5.15 -17.96
C TYR A 207 -6.02 6.23 -17.35
N ILE A 208 -4.78 6.33 -17.80
CA ILE A 208 -3.93 7.45 -17.41
C ILE A 208 -4.45 8.72 -18.12
N THR A 209 -4.63 9.78 -17.35
CA THR A 209 -5.13 11.08 -17.84
C THR A 209 -4.15 12.21 -17.57
N LYS A 210 -3.23 12.02 -16.62
CA LYS A 210 -2.21 13.03 -16.31
C LYS A 210 -1.14 13.08 -17.41
N THR A 211 -0.47 14.21 -17.47
CA THR A 211 0.57 14.48 -18.46
C THR A 211 1.80 13.63 -18.18
N TRP A 212 2.23 12.89 -19.20
CA TRP A 212 3.46 12.13 -19.17
C TRP A 212 4.70 13.01 -19.20
N LEU A 213 5.74 12.58 -18.50
CA LEU A 213 7.11 13.04 -18.65
C LEU A 213 7.87 11.98 -19.43
N VAL A 214 8.52 12.38 -20.51
CA VAL A 214 9.35 11.49 -21.33
C VAL A 214 10.80 11.96 -21.27
N HIS A 215 11.71 11.05 -20.98
CA HIS A 215 13.13 11.29 -20.93
C HIS A 215 13.71 11.17 -22.34
N PHE A 216 14.19 12.29 -22.88
CA PHE A 216 14.73 12.35 -24.23
C PHE A 216 16.01 13.19 -24.23
N ASN A 217 17.10 12.65 -24.80
CA ASN A 217 18.42 13.31 -24.86
C ASN A 217 18.88 13.90 -23.51
N GLY A 218 18.72 13.13 -22.42
CA GLY A 218 19.13 13.54 -21.08
C GLY A 218 18.19 14.53 -20.38
N VAL A 219 17.04 14.87 -20.96
CA VAL A 219 16.10 15.85 -20.41
C VAL A 219 14.68 15.28 -20.32
N TRP A 220 14.00 15.53 -19.21
CA TRP A 220 12.59 15.21 -19.04
C TRP A 220 11.70 16.28 -19.68
N ARG A 221 10.82 15.87 -20.61
CA ARG A 221 9.89 16.76 -21.30
C ARG A 221 8.45 16.35 -21.04
N ARG A 222 7.57 17.34 -20.87
CA ARG A 222 6.13 17.12 -20.78
C ARG A 222 5.56 16.77 -22.14
N MET A 223 4.76 15.71 -22.20
CA MET A 223 4.13 15.24 -23.43
C MET A 223 2.61 15.12 -23.22
N PRO A 224 1.86 16.24 -23.31
CA PRO A 224 0.42 16.27 -23.02
C PRO A 224 -0.41 15.42 -23.98
N GLN A 225 0.09 15.18 -25.19
CA GLN A 225 -0.57 14.36 -26.21
C GLN A 225 -0.35 12.86 -26.01
N LEU A 226 0.60 12.43 -25.17
CA LEU A 226 0.88 11.02 -24.95
C LEU A 226 -0.25 10.39 -24.12
N SER A 227 -0.78 9.28 -24.59
CA SER A 227 -1.79 8.47 -23.92
C SER A 227 -1.57 7.01 -24.24
N VAL A 228 -1.91 6.15 -23.28
CA VAL A 228 -1.96 4.70 -23.47
C VAL A 228 -3.39 4.34 -23.84
N LEU A 229 -3.58 3.50 -24.85
CA LEU A 229 -4.91 3.15 -25.36
C LEU A 229 -5.00 1.64 -25.63
N CYS A 230 -6.23 1.11 -25.64
CA CYS A 230 -6.49 -0.28 -26.01
C CYS A 230 -6.26 -0.52 -27.51
N ARG A 231 -5.61 -1.64 -27.84
CA ARG A 231 -5.58 -2.22 -29.19
C ARG A 231 -6.68 -3.31 -29.29
N GLY A 232 -7.50 -3.30 -30.33
CA GLY A 232 -8.64 -4.18 -30.55
C GLY A 232 -8.28 -5.49 -31.27
N VAL A 233 -9.20 -6.03 -32.11
CA VAL A 233 -9.07 -7.26 -32.93
C VAL A 233 -7.63 -7.41 -33.43
N ALA A 234 -7.06 -8.61 -33.37
CA ALA A 234 -5.88 -8.98 -34.16
C ALA A 234 -6.28 -10.12 -35.10
N SER A 235 -6.64 -9.78 -36.34
CA SER A 235 -7.01 -10.76 -37.38
C SER A 235 -5.86 -10.92 -38.36
N MET A 236 -5.46 -12.15 -38.70
CA MET A 236 -4.34 -12.43 -39.61
C MET A 236 -4.67 -12.19 -41.11
N SER A 237 -5.53 -11.23 -41.39
CA SER A 237 -6.01 -10.88 -42.74
C SER A 237 -6.43 -9.42 -42.78
N ASN A 238 -6.32 -8.77 -43.94
CA ASN A 238 -6.77 -7.38 -44.13
C ASN A 238 -8.30 -7.31 -44.20
N THR A 239 -8.93 -7.01 -43.08
CA THR A 239 -10.38 -6.90 -42.95
C THR A 239 -10.82 -5.44 -42.78
N CYS A 240 -9.93 -4.44 -42.88
CA CYS A 240 -10.34 -3.05 -42.68
C CYS A 240 -11.40 -2.55 -43.67
N ALA A 241 -11.44 -3.12 -44.87
CA ALA A 241 -12.47 -2.83 -45.86
C ALA A 241 -13.90 -3.18 -45.38
N SER A 242 -14.05 -4.22 -44.55
CA SER A 242 -15.36 -4.63 -43.99
C SER A 242 -15.80 -3.80 -42.79
N ARG A 243 -15.02 -2.77 -42.42
CA ARG A 243 -15.26 -1.88 -41.26
C ARG A 243 -15.52 -2.65 -39.96
N PRO A 244 -14.58 -3.49 -39.50
CA PRO A 244 -14.76 -4.32 -38.31
C PRO A 244 -14.72 -3.49 -37.01
N CYS A 245 -14.22 -2.26 -37.06
CA CYS A 245 -14.09 -1.38 -35.92
C CYS A 245 -15.30 -0.43 -35.80
N HIS A 246 -15.64 -0.06 -34.57
CA HIS A 246 -16.63 0.97 -34.27
C HIS A 246 -16.28 2.30 -34.94
N SER A 247 -17.27 3.16 -35.21
CA SER A 247 -17.12 4.39 -36.00
C SER A 247 -16.06 5.37 -35.47
N ASN A 248 -15.80 5.33 -34.17
CA ASN A 248 -14.83 6.21 -33.48
C ASN A 248 -13.45 5.56 -33.33
N ALA A 249 -13.20 4.41 -33.94
CA ALA A 249 -11.93 3.69 -33.89
C ALA A 249 -11.24 3.70 -35.25
N LYS A 250 -9.90 3.69 -35.24
CA LYS A 250 -9.10 3.63 -36.47
C LYS A 250 -8.80 2.16 -36.79
N CYS A 251 -9.24 1.69 -37.95
CA CYS A 251 -8.81 0.38 -38.47
C CYS A 251 -7.45 0.51 -39.15
N VAL A 252 -6.50 -0.36 -38.81
CA VAL A 252 -5.17 -0.42 -39.42
C VAL A 252 -4.84 -1.86 -39.77
N TYR A 253 -4.25 -2.08 -40.94
CA TYR A 253 -3.66 -3.36 -41.31
C TYR A 253 -2.14 -3.21 -41.30
N THR A 254 -1.46 -3.98 -40.45
CA THR A 254 -0.03 -3.83 -40.20
C THR A 254 0.83 -4.68 -41.12
N SER A 255 2.13 -4.39 -41.14
CA SER A 255 3.13 -5.20 -41.88
C SER A 255 3.29 -6.61 -41.31
N GLY A 256 2.80 -6.86 -40.08
CA GLY A 256 2.71 -8.19 -39.49
C GLY A 256 1.53 -9.02 -39.99
N ASN A 257 0.82 -8.59 -41.05
CA ASN A 257 -0.40 -9.23 -41.55
C ASN A 257 -1.51 -9.27 -40.48
N GLU A 258 -1.62 -8.24 -39.65
CA GLU A 258 -2.67 -8.13 -38.63
C GLU A 258 -3.61 -6.95 -38.94
N THR A 259 -4.93 -7.18 -38.97
CA THR A 259 -5.93 -6.09 -38.85
C THR A 259 -6.18 -5.77 -37.40
N LEU A 260 -6.16 -4.47 -37.09
CA LEU A 260 -6.27 -3.87 -35.76
C LEU A 260 -7.35 -2.80 -35.69
N CYS A 261 -8.05 -2.74 -34.56
CA CYS A 261 -8.87 -1.59 -34.17
C CYS A 261 -8.15 -0.78 -33.10
N LEU A 262 -7.66 0.41 -33.43
CA LEU A 262 -7.08 1.33 -32.46
C LEU A 262 -8.21 2.14 -31.82
N CYS A 263 -8.46 1.93 -30.53
CA CYS A 263 -9.62 2.50 -29.85
C CYS A 263 -9.40 3.98 -29.49
N ALA A 264 -10.43 4.79 -29.69
CA ALA A 264 -10.44 6.17 -29.18
C ALA A 264 -10.44 6.20 -27.64
N PRO A 265 -10.03 7.32 -27.03
CA PRO A 265 -10.06 7.48 -25.57
C PRO A 265 -11.43 7.12 -24.96
N GLY A 266 -11.42 6.27 -23.93
CA GLY A 266 -12.64 5.80 -23.25
C GLY A 266 -13.38 4.67 -23.97
N HIS A 267 -12.94 4.24 -25.15
CA HIS A 267 -13.46 3.07 -25.85
C HIS A 267 -12.56 1.85 -25.63
N SER A 268 -13.20 0.69 -25.45
CA SER A 268 -12.56 -0.62 -25.30
C SER A 268 -13.35 -1.67 -26.07
N GLY A 269 -12.95 -2.95 -25.98
CA GLY A 269 -13.58 -4.02 -26.77
C GLY A 269 -12.74 -4.47 -27.94
N VAL A 270 -13.02 -5.68 -28.41
CA VAL A 270 -12.43 -6.25 -29.63
C VAL A 270 -12.61 -5.28 -30.81
N THR A 271 -13.81 -4.77 -31.01
CA THR A 271 -14.14 -3.82 -32.09
C THR A 271 -14.14 -2.35 -31.64
N CYS A 272 -13.66 -2.04 -30.43
CA CYS A 272 -13.74 -0.71 -29.81
C CYS A 272 -15.17 -0.15 -29.63
N SER A 273 -16.18 -1.02 -29.57
CA SER A 273 -17.59 -0.63 -29.40
C SER A 273 -18.01 -0.36 -27.95
N ALA A 274 -17.26 -0.87 -26.97
CA ALA A 274 -17.59 -0.67 -25.57
C ALA A 274 -17.17 0.73 -25.12
N TYR A 275 -18.07 1.45 -24.47
CA TYR A 275 -17.79 2.74 -23.83
C TYR A 275 -18.28 2.69 -22.39
N LYS A 276 -17.38 2.83 -21.42
CA LYS A 276 -17.70 2.70 -20.00
C LYS A 276 -17.21 3.89 -19.19
N GLN A 277 -18.14 4.77 -18.81
CA GLN A 277 -17.90 5.82 -17.83
C GLN A 277 -19.04 5.89 -16.81
N CYS A 278 -18.70 6.00 -15.52
CA CYS A 278 -19.64 6.35 -14.47
C CYS A 278 -20.15 7.80 -14.61
N PRO A 279 -21.37 8.09 -14.13
CA PRO A 279 -21.89 9.44 -14.07
C PRO A 279 -21.06 10.33 -13.12
N VAL A 280 -21.22 11.65 -13.24
CA VAL A 280 -20.57 12.61 -12.33
C VAL A 280 -21.13 12.41 -10.92
N GLN A 281 -20.27 12.29 -9.91
CA GLN A 281 -20.75 12.34 -8.53
C GLN A 281 -21.26 13.74 -8.18
N ALA A 282 -22.49 13.82 -7.68
CA ALA A 282 -23.03 15.06 -7.13
C ALA A 282 -22.21 15.48 -5.89
N ARG A 283 -21.63 16.68 -5.91
CA ARG A 283 -20.92 17.26 -4.76
C ARG A 283 -21.94 17.56 -3.65
N LEU A 284 -21.78 16.93 -2.49
CA LEU A 284 -22.58 17.25 -1.31
C LEU A 284 -21.88 18.37 -0.53
N ALA A 285 -22.63 19.37 -0.07
CA ALA A 285 -22.09 20.59 0.55
C ALA A 285 -21.23 20.34 1.82
N ASN A 286 -21.40 19.19 2.49
CA ASN A 286 -20.74 18.85 3.76
C ASN A 286 -19.69 17.73 3.61
N THR A 287 -19.17 17.53 2.40
CA THR A 287 -18.09 16.58 2.13
C THR A 287 -16.78 17.30 1.81
N VAL A 288 -15.71 16.98 2.53
CA VAL A 288 -14.36 17.21 2.00
C VAL A 288 -14.14 16.11 0.96
N HIS A 289 -13.99 16.52 -0.30
CA HIS A 289 -13.82 15.61 -1.41
C HIS A 289 -12.33 15.58 -1.72
N ASN A 290 -11.66 14.44 -1.55
CA ASN A 290 -10.30 14.30 -2.04
C ASN A 290 -10.39 13.87 -3.51
N SER A 291 -10.77 14.83 -4.37
CA SER A 291 -11.04 14.62 -5.80
C SER A 291 -9.79 14.31 -6.63
N ASP A 292 -8.62 14.19 -6.01
CA ASP A 292 -7.37 13.90 -6.71
C ASP A 292 -7.32 12.49 -7.34
N TYR A 293 -8.30 11.63 -7.04
CA TYR A 293 -8.38 10.23 -7.49
C TYR A 293 -9.63 9.91 -8.34
N ALA A 294 -10.51 10.88 -8.59
CA ALA A 294 -11.82 10.62 -9.19
C ALA A 294 -11.78 10.70 -10.73
N GLY A 295 -11.28 9.64 -11.37
CA GLY A 295 -11.75 9.32 -12.71
C GLY A 295 -13.24 8.89 -12.66
N ARG A 296 -13.92 8.95 -13.81
CA ARG A 296 -15.32 8.51 -13.95
C ARG A 296 -15.39 7.12 -14.58
N ARG A 297 -14.55 6.15 -14.21
CA ARG A 297 -14.49 4.85 -14.91
C ARG A 297 -14.60 3.68 -13.94
N PRO A 298 -15.09 2.51 -14.40
CA PRO A 298 -15.17 1.32 -13.56
C PRO A 298 -13.82 1.01 -12.89
N GLY A 299 -13.83 0.86 -11.57
CA GLY A 299 -12.66 0.66 -10.71
C GLY A 299 -12.10 1.94 -10.07
N ASP A 300 -12.48 3.14 -10.54
CA ASP A 300 -12.03 4.39 -9.92
C ASP A 300 -12.60 4.52 -8.49
N LEU A 301 -11.73 4.89 -7.53
CA LEU A 301 -12.05 5.06 -6.12
C LEU A 301 -12.24 6.55 -5.82
N SER A 302 -13.43 6.93 -5.35
CA SER A 302 -13.70 8.27 -4.82
C SER A 302 -13.88 8.19 -3.30
N VAL A 303 -13.13 9.01 -2.57
CA VAL A 303 -13.20 9.09 -1.10
C VAL A 303 -13.82 10.43 -0.70
N SER A 304 -14.88 10.36 0.11
CA SER A 304 -15.58 11.51 0.66
C SER A 304 -15.58 11.48 2.18
N PHE A 305 -15.28 12.60 2.82
CA PHE A 305 -15.27 12.75 4.27
C PHE A 305 -16.47 13.60 4.70
N CYS A 306 -17.40 13.07 5.49
CA CYS A 306 -18.43 13.94 6.08
C CYS A 306 -17.86 14.63 7.32
N ILE A 307 -18.03 15.94 7.40
CA ILE A 307 -17.44 16.80 8.45
C ILE A 307 -17.89 16.38 9.87
N TYR A 308 -19.06 15.75 10.02
CA TYR A 308 -19.70 15.49 11.32
C TYR A 308 -20.06 14.03 11.59
N SER A 309 -19.42 13.03 10.95
CA SER A 309 -19.74 11.61 11.22
C SER A 309 -18.51 10.76 11.51
N ASN A 310 -18.61 9.94 12.55
CA ASN A 310 -17.66 8.86 12.86
C ASN A 310 -18.24 7.52 12.35
N PRO A 311 -17.50 6.64 11.64
CA PRO A 311 -16.10 6.77 11.22
C PRO A 311 -15.89 7.79 10.09
N TRP A 312 -14.74 8.47 10.13
CA TRP A 312 -14.37 9.60 9.26
C TRP A 312 -14.16 9.28 7.78
N ARG A 313 -14.30 8.02 7.33
CA ARG A 313 -13.97 7.63 5.95
C ARG A 313 -15.16 7.01 5.26
N ARG A 314 -15.56 7.59 4.12
CA ARG A 314 -16.52 6.98 3.20
C ARG A 314 -15.85 6.88 1.83
N PHE A 315 -15.97 5.74 1.18
CA PHE A 315 -15.47 5.55 -0.17
C PHE A 315 -16.60 5.07 -1.07
N SER A 316 -16.45 5.36 -2.35
CA SER A 316 -17.35 4.98 -3.41
C SER A 316 -16.50 4.46 -4.55
N ILE A 317 -16.92 3.34 -5.11
CA ILE A 317 -16.23 2.66 -6.19
C ILE A 317 -17.14 2.76 -7.40
N CYS A 318 -16.58 3.17 -8.55
CA CYS A 318 -17.30 3.08 -9.80
C CYS A 318 -17.37 1.60 -10.21
N MET A 319 -18.57 1.04 -10.29
CA MET A 319 -18.82 -0.35 -10.65
C MET A 319 -19.32 -0.43 -12.09
N ASP A 320 -18.96 -1.51 -12.79
CA ASP A 320 -19.63 -1.86 -14.05
C ASP A 320 -20.99 -2.49 -13.73
N GLY A 321 -22.06 -1.97 -14.34
CA GLY A 321 -23.45 -2.39 -14.09
C GLY A 321 -24.04 -3.15 -15.28
N SER A 322 -25.16 -3.84 -15.08
CA SER A 322 -25.83 -4.64 -16.13
C SER A 322 -26.34 -3.81 -17.32
N ILE A 323 -26.50 -2.49 -17.16
CA ILE A 323 -27.04 -1.59 -18.17
C ILE A 323 -26.07 -0.40 -18.42
N SER A 324 -25.37 0.07 -17.38
CA SER A 324 -24.34 1.11 -17.46
C SER A 324 -23.45 1.13 -16.21
N PRO A 325 -22.22 1.68 -16.28
CA PRO A 325 -21.42 1.94 -15.10
C PRO A 325 -22.12 2.87 -14.10
N LEU A 326 -21.96 2.61 -12.80
CA LEU A 326 -22.60 3.37 -11.72
C LEU A 326 -21.73 3.44 -10.48
N TRP A 327 -21.85 4.52 -9.71
CA TRP A 327 -21.15 4.65 -8.42
C TRP A 327 -21.84 3.84 -7.35
N ARG A 328 -21.11 2.94 -6.69
CA ARG A 328 -21.58 2.23 -5.49
C ARG A 328 -20.85 2.79 -4.27
N GLY A 329 -21.61 3.42 -3.38
CA GLY A 329 -21.10 3.94 -2.11
C GLY A 329 -21.07 2.87 -1.02
N GLN A 330 -20.11 2.98 -0.10
CA GLN A 330 -20.11 2.27 1.18
C GLN A 330 -20.30 3.22 2.36
N GLY A 331 -21.18 2.85 3.29
CA GLY A 331 -21.56 3.64 4.45
C GLY A 331 -22.87 4.43 4.26
N ARG A 332 -23.39 5.01 5.35
CA ARG A 332 -24.61 5.84 5.32
C ARG A 332 -24.40 7.11 4.47
N ALA A 333 -25.46 7.71 3.92
CA ALA A 333 -25.38 9.00 3.21
C ALA A 333 -24.99 10.15 4.18
N CYS A 334 -24.30 11.21 3.72
CA CYS A 334 -24.15 12.39 4.57
C CYS A 334 -25.55 13.01 4.71
N ARG A 335 -26.03 13.26 5.93
CA ARG A 335 -27.33 13.92 6.11
C ARG A 335 -27.21 15.34 5.59
N ALA A 336 -28.08 15.73 4.66
CA ALA A 336 -28.28 17.13 4.33
C ALA A 336 -28.87 17.79 5.58
N VAL A 337 -28.13 18.72 6.19
CA VAL A 337 -28.75 19.67 7.10
C VAL A 337 -29.45 20.67 6.19
N LEU A 338 -30.76 20.49 5.98
CA LEU A 338 -31.59 21.57 5.46
C LEU A 338 -31.40 22.76 6.41
N PRO A 339 -31.15 23.98 5.91
CA PRO A 339 -30.96 25.12 6.77
C PRO A 339 -32.30 25.46 7.43
N THR A 340 -32.57 24.86 8.59
CA THR A 340 -33.62 25.34 9.49
C THR A 340 -33.17 26.69 10.01
N ARG A 341 -33.81 27.73 9.49
CA ARG A 341 -33.78 29.11 9.95
C ARG A 341 -34.24 29.15 11.41
N SER A 342 -33.31 28.96 12.34
CA SER A 342 -33.56 29.11 13.78
C SER A 342 -33.21 30.54 14.19
N ARG A 343 -34.26 31.29 14.52
CA ARG A 343 -34.26 32.56 15.25
C ARG A 343 -33.38 32.42 16.49
N LYS A 344 -32.37 33.28 16.62
CA LYS A 344 -31.73 33.58 17.90
C LYS A 344 -32.82 34.03 18.88
N THR A 345 -33.02 33.24 19.92
CA THR A 345 -33.64 33.72 21.17
C THR A 345 -32.68 33.32 22.28
N SER A 346 -31.94 34.31 22.75
CA SER A 346 -31.09 34.24 23.93
C SER A 346 -31.94 34.31 25.19
N LEU A 347 -31.76 33.38 26.13
CA LEU A 347 -31.97 33.56 27.58
C LEU A 347 -31.13 32.47 28.31
N PRO A 348 -30.83 32.60 29.62
CA PRO A 348 -29.47 32.51 30.15
C PRO A 348 -29.09 31.10 30.63
N ILE A 349 -27.79 30.83 30.56
CA ILE A 349 -27.13 29.64 31.11
C ILE A 349 -27.17 29.73 32.64
N GLY A 350 -27.97 28.86 33.26
CA GLY A 350 -27.78 28.47 34.66
C GLY A 350 -26.50 27.64 34.77
N THR A 351 -25.63 28.03 35.69
CA THR A 351 -24.41 27.30 36.04
C THR A 351 -24.74 25.90 36.57
N PRO A 352 -24.08 24.83 36.09
CA PRO A 352 -24.19 23.53 36.72
C PRO A 352 -23.39 23.55 38.04
N LYS A 353 -24.08 23.22 39.13
CA LYS A 353 -23.46 22.95 40.44
C LYS A 353 -22.45 21.80 40.28
N PRO A 354 -21.21 21.94 40.78
CA PRO A 354 -20.29 20.80 40.85
C PRO A 354 -20.82 19.81 41.89
N SER A 355 -21.02 18.57 41.49
CA SER A 355 -21.18 17.46 42.43
C SER A 355 -19.84 17.23 43.13
N HIS A 356 -19.69 17.78 44.33
CA HIS A 356 -18.64 17.38 45.25
C HIS A 356 -18.84 15.89 45.57
N LEU A 357 -17.88 15.05 45.19
CA LEU A 357 -17.74 13.74 45.83
C LEU A 357 -17.29 14.01 47.27
N SER A 358 -18.20 13.79 48.21
CA SER A 358 -17.88 13.69 49.63
C SER A 358 -17.11 12.39 49.86
N PHE A 359 -15.90 12.49 50.41
CA PHE A 359 -15.08 11.34 50.80
C PHE A 359 -15.52 10.71 52.13
N ASP A 360 -16.55 11.25 52.78
CA ASP A 360 -17.03 10.77 54.10
C ASP A 360 -17.94 9.54 54.02
N GLU A 361 -18.43 9.18 52.83
CA GLU A 361 -19.37 8.06 52.67
C GLU A 361 -18.69 6.69 52.40
N ASN A 362 -17.37 6.64 52.25
CA ASN A 362 -16.69 5.39 51.88
C ASN A 362 -15.24 5.30 52.39
N PRO A 363 -15.00 4.80 53.61
CA PRO A 363 -13.68 4.79 54.27
C PRO A 363 -12.63 3.91 53.57
N TYR A 364 -13.02 3.16 52.52
CA TYR A 364 -12.13 2.28 51.75
C TYR A 364 -11.53 2.94 50.49
N ILE A 365 -12.06 4.09 50.04
CA ILE A 365 -11.58 4.73 48.80
C ILE A 365 -10.19 5.33 48.99
N PHE A 366 -9.95 6.00 50.11
CA PHE A 366 -8.65 6.59 50.41
C PHE A 366 -7.51 5.54 50.47
N PRO A 367 -7.63 4.43 51.21
CA PRO A 367 -6.59 3.39 51.20
C PRO A 367 -6.43 2.71 49.83
N LEU A 368 -7.50 2.56 49.03
CA LEU A 368 -7.40 2.02 47.66
C LEU A 368 -6.62 2.94 46.72
N VAL A 369 -6.88 4.24 46.76
CA VAL A 369 -6.15 5.23 45.95
C VAL A 369 -4.69 5.31 46.39
N LEU A 370 -4.42 5.25 47.70
CA LEU A 370 -3.07 5.24 48.26
C LEU A 370 -2.28 4.00 47.83
N ILE A 371 -2.86 2.80 47.95
CA ILE A 371 -2.25 1.54 47.52
C ILE A 371 -2.01 1.56 46.00
N GLY A 372 -2.97 2.05 45.22
CA GLY A 372 -2.83 2.19 43.77
C GLY A 372 -1.68 3.12 43.37
N ALA A 373 -1.53 4.25 44.05
CA ALA A 373 -0.43 5.19 43.81
C ALA A 373 0.94 4.58 44.17
N ILE A 374 1.04 3.84 45.28
CA ILE A 374 2.27 3.15 45.70
C ILE A 374 2.64 2.06 44.68
N LEU A 375 1.68 1.25 44.25
CA LEU A 375 1.92 0.20 43.24
C LEU A 375 2.37 0.78 41.90
N LEU A 376 1.76 1.89 41.46
CA LEU A 376 2.15 2.58 40.23
C LEU A 376 3.58 3.14 40.33
N GLN A 377 3.95 3.71 41.49
CA GLN A 377 5.30 4.17 41.75
C GLN A 377 6.30 3.02 41.79
N CYS A 378 5.97 1.87 42.37
CA CYS A 378 6.85 0.71 42.35
C CYS A 378 7.01 0.11 40.95
N ALA A 379 5.98 0.15 40.09
CA ALA A 379 6.01 -0.48 38.77
C ALA A 379 6.70 0.36 37.69
N LEU A 380 6.60 1.69 37.75
CA LEU A 380 7.12 2.62 36.74
C LEU A 380 8.62 2.45 36.39
N PRO A 381 9.57 2.23 37.34
CA PRO A 381 10.99 2.11 37.00
C PRO A 381 11.29 0.80 36.27
N PHE A 382 10.54 -0.26 36.56
CA PHE A 382 10.63 -1.52 35.83
C PHE A 382 10.08 -1.37 34.41
N PHE A 383 8.93 -0.70 34.25
CA PHE A 383 8.39 -0.38 32.92
C PHE A 383 9.37 0.45 32.10
N LEU A 384 9.96 1.51 32.67
CA LEU A 384 10.94 2.35 31.98
C LEU A 384 12.23 1.58 31.64
N HIS A 385 12.69 0.68 32.52
CA HIS A 385 13.85 -0.17 32.24
C HIS A 385 13.57 -1.19 31.12
N CYS A 386 12.38 -1.81 31.12
CA CYS A 386 11.94 -2.69 30.05
C CYS A 386 11.84 -1.94 28.71
N CYS A 387 11.25 -0.74 28.70
CA CYS A 387 11.21 0.12 27.51
C CYS A 387 12.62 0.48 27.02
N ALA A 388 13.55 0.83 27.92
CA ALA A 388 14.93 1.14 27.56
C ALA A 388 15.66 -0.08 26.95
N ARG A 389 15.45 -1.28 27.49
CA ARG A 389 15.98 -2.54 26.92
C ARG A 389 15.36 -2.88 25.56
N CYS A 390 14.05 -2.70 25.39
CA CYS A 390 13.37 -2.93 24.12
C CYS A 390 13.84 -1.92 23.05
N VAL A 391 14.05 -0.66 23.42
CA VAL A 391 14.60 0.35 22.51
C VAL A 391 16.05 0.05 22.16
N ALA A 392 16.88 -0.40 23.11
CA ALA A 392 18.25 -0.83 22.84
C ALA A 392 18.30 -2.04 21.88
N ALA A 393 17.48 -3.07 22.12
CA ALA A 393 17.39 -4.24 21.25
C ALA A 393 16.86 -3.91 19.85
N HIS A 394 15.86 -3.03 19.74
CA HIS A 394 15.37 -2.57 18.45
C HIS A 394 16.38 -1.66 17.72
N LYS A 395 17.21 -0.94 18.47
CA LYS A 395 18.28 -0.12 17.90
C LYS A 395 19.43 -0.98 17.39
N GLU A 396 19.82 -2.04 18.11
CA GLU A 396 20.81 -3.03 17.66
C GLU A 396 20.37 -3.72 16.36
N VAL A 397 19.11 -4.20 16.28
CA VAL A 397 18.58 -4.84 15.05
C VAL A 397 18.52 -3.88 13.86
N ARG A 398 18.20 -2.60 14.11
CA ARG A 398 18.17 -1.58 13.05
C ARG A 398 19.58 -1.21 12.59
N GLU A 399 20.51 -1.05 13.52
CA GLU A 399 21.91 -0.75 13.21
C GLU A 399 22.58 -1.90 12.44
N GLU A 400 22.28 -3.15 12.78
CA GLU A 400 22.76 -4.34 12.06
C GLU A 400 22.20 -4.41 10.63
N GLN A 401 20.92 -4.05 10.42
CA GLN A 401 20.34 -3.94 9.08
C GLN A 401 20.91 -2.77 8.25
N ASP A 402 21.17 -1.62 8.88
CA ASP A 402 21.75 -0.45 8.24
C ASP A 402 23.26 -0.61 7.97
N GLU A 403 23.94 -1.49 8.70
CA GLU A 403 25.33 -1.93 8.46
C GLU A 403 25.39 -2.90 7.29
N LEU A 404 24.54 -3.93 7.27
CA LEU A 404 24.45 -4.88 6.16
C LEU A 404 24.10 -4.19 4.83
N ARG A 405 23.20 -3.19 4.87
CA ARG A 405 22.85 -2.40 3.67
C ARG A 405 24.02 -1.54 3.19
N ARG A 406 24.79 -0.92 4.09
CA ARG A 406 25.95 -0.10 3.70
C ARG A 406 27.10 -0.94 3.17
N GLU A 407 27.39 -2.11 3.75
CA GLU A 407 28.37 -3.05 3.19
C GLU A 407 27.96 -3.50 1.78
N GLN A 408 26.66 -3.74 1.55
CA GLN A 408 26.15 -4.12 0.24
C GLN A 408 26.26 -2.97 -0.78
N GLU A 409 25.93 -1.73 -0.40
CA GLU A 409 26.07 -0.54 -1.25
C GLU A 409 27.54 -0.23 -1.57
N ALA A 410 28.43 -0.32 -0.57
CA ALA A 410 29.87 -0.14 -0.74
C ALA A 410 30.47 -1.24 -1.64
N GLY A 411 30.04 -2.50 -1.48
CA GLY A 411 30.47 -3.60 -2.35
C GLY A 411 30.04 -3.41 -3.80
N ILE A 412 28.85 -2.86 -4.05
CA ILE A 412 28.37 -2.53 -5.41
C ILE A 412 29.21 -1.40 -6.02
N GLU A 413 29.48 -0.34 -5.27
CA GLU A 413 30.26 0.81 -5.75
C GLU A 413 31.75 0.44 -5.99
N LEU A 414 32.36 -0.33 -5.09
CA LEU A 414 33.70 -0.89 -5.25
C LEU A 414 33.76 -1.82 -6.47
N GLY A 415 32.76 -2.67 -6.67
CA GLY A 415 32.64 -3.54 -7.85
C GLY A 415 32.51 -2.74 -9.15
N ARG A 416 31.73 -1.66 -9.15
CA ARG A 416 31.57 -0.74 -10.29
C ARG A 416 32.90 -0.07 -10.66
N ARG A 417 33.65 0.43 -9.67
CA ARG A 417 34.97 1.05 -9.88
C ARG A 417 36.00 0.04 -10.37
N LEU A 418 36.04 -1.16 -9.79
CA LEU A 418 36.91 -2.24 -10.24
C LEU A 418 36.64 -2.62 -11.70
N GLN A 419 35.39 -2.60 -12.13
CA GLN A 419 35.01 -2.87 -13.51
C GLN A 419 35.38 -1.73 -14.46
N GLN A 420 35.45 -0.47 -13.99
CA GLN A 420 36.01 0.65 -14.75
C GLN A 420 37.52 0.52 -14.94
N VAL A 421 38.24 0.05 -13.91
CA VAL A 421 39.68 -0.28 -14.01
C VAL A 421 39.92 -1.40 -15.02
N ALA A 422 39.08 -2.44 -15.01
CA ALA A 422 39.21 -3.59 -15.91
C ALA A 422 38.95 -3.28 -17.39
N VAL A 423 38.31 -2.15 -17.71
CA VAL A 423 37.93 -1.75 -19.08
C VAL A 423 38.74 -0.53 -19.57
N ALA A 424 39.72 -0.07 -18.79
CA ALA A 424 40.56 1.07 -19.15
C ALA A 424 41.33 0.81 -20.46
N GLY A 425 41.27 1.77 -21.40
CA GLY A 425 41.83 1.62 -22.75
C GLY A 425 43.25 2.17 -22.89
N SER A 426 43.76 2.86 -21.87
CA SER A 426 45.08 3.47 -21.82
C SER A 426 45.74 3.29 -20.46
N GLN A 427 47.08 3.34 -20.41
CA GLN A 427 47.85 3.17 -19.18
C GLN A 427 47.52 4.27 -18.14
N GLU A 428 47.30 5.50 -18.60
CA GLU A 428 46.96 6.65 -17.75
C GLU A 428 45.55 6.52 -17.13
N GLU A 429 44.59 5.96 -17.87
CA GLU A 429 43.25 5.66 -17.34
C GLU A 429 43.26 4.48 -16.36
N LEU A 430 44.15 3.51 -16.57
CA LEU A 430 44.35 2.38 -15.67
C LEU A 430 44.93 2.85 -14.33
N ASP A 431 46.00 3.65 -14.36
CA ASP A 431 46.68 4.14 -13.17
C ASP A 431 45.76 5.05 -12.34
N ARG A 432 45.01 5.96 -13.01
CA ARG A 432 43.99 6.80 -12.33
C ARG A 432 42.86 5.95 -11.73
N GLY A 433 42.39 4.94 -12.45
CA GLY A 433 41.33 4.06 -11.95
C GLY A 433 41.75 3.23 -10.74
N ILE A 434 43.02 2.78 -10.70
CA ILE A 434 43.58 2.05 -9.55
C ILE A 434 43.68 2.96 -8.33
N GLU A 435 44.11 4.21 -8.50
CA GLU A 435 44.20 5.20 -7.42
C GLU A 435 42.81 5.52 -6.83
N GLU A 436 41.81 5.78 -7.68
CA GLU A 436 40.43 6.04 -7.26
C GLU A 436 39.75 4.83 -6.57
N TYR A 437 40.16 3.61 -6.93
CA TYR A 437 39.70 2.38 -6.27
C TYR A 437 40.35 2.23 -4.88
N GLN A 438 41.67 2.46 -4.78
CA GLN A 438 42.38 2.37 -3.50
C GLN A 438 41.91 3.42 -2.50
N GLU A 439 41.67 4.66 -2.96
CA GLU A 439 41.12 5.73 -2.12
C GLU A 439 39.72 5.39 -1.60
N ALA A 440 38.85 4.82 -2.45
CA ALA A 440 37.51 4.39 -2.04
C ALA A 440 37.55 3.26 -1.00
N VAL A 441 38.47 2.31 -1.14
CA VAL A 441 38.68 1.23 -0.15
C VAL A 441 39.13 1.82 1.19
N GLN A 442 40.04 2.79 1.17
CA GLN A 442 40.57 3.39 2.39
C GLN A 442 39.52 4.24 3.12
N ASN A 443 38.78 5.08 2.38
CA ASN A 443 37.68 5.86 2.95
C ASN A 443 36.60 4.99 3.60
N PHE A 444 36.26 3.84 2.99
CA PHE A 444 35.31 2.90 3.57
C PHE A 444 35.80 2.28 4.89
N LYS A 445 37.11 1.98 4.99
CA LYS A 445 37.72 1.47 6.24
C LYS A 445 37.72 2.54 7.32
N ASP A 446 38.12 3.75 6.99
CA ASP A 446 38.20 4.86 7.95
C ASP A 446 36.79 5.21 8.50
N GLU A 447 35.75 5.20 7.64
CA GLU A 447 34.36 5.44 8.04
C GLU A 447 33.78 4.29 8.90
N SER A 448 34.22 3.05 8.65
CA SER A 448 33.87 1.89 9.49
C SER A 448 34.47 2.01 10.90
N ASP A 449 35.75 2.34 10.99
CA ASP A 449 36.48 2.46 12.26
C ASP A 449 35.93 3.62 13.13
N GLU A 450 35.61 4.76 12.51
CA GLU A 450 35.00 5.90 13.22
C GLU A 450 33.63 5.53 13.81
N LYS A 451 32.87 4.70 13.09
CA LYS A 451 31.54 4.27 13.53
C LYS A 451 31.61 3.25 14.65
N GLU A 452 32.57 2.33 14.65
CA GLU A 452 32.82 1.41 15.76
C GLU A 452 33.21 2.16 17.04
N LEU A 453 34.05 3.20 16.91
CA LEU A 453 34.39 4.12 18.00
C LEU A 453 33.16 4.88 18.53
N SER A 454 32.25 5.32 17.66
CA SER A 454 31.02 6.01 18.04
C SER A 454 30.03 5.09 18.78
N ARG A 455 29.94 3.81 18.37
CA ARG A 455 29.08 2.78 18.97
C ARG A 455 29.49 2.47 20.42
N ASN A 456 30.79 2.56 20.72
CA ASN A 456 31.31 2.39 22.08
C ASN A 456 31.04 3.59 23.02
N ARG A 457 30.60 4.76 22.53
CA ARG A 457 30.34 5.96 23.35
C ARG A 457 28.86 6.20 23.70
N GLY A 458 27.94 5.31 23.32
CA GLY A 458 26.49 5.52 23.47
C GLY A 458 25.94 5.61 24.91
N PHE A 459 25.32 6.75 25.24
CA PHE A 459 24.70 7.09 26.55
C PHE A 459 23.65 6.07 27.05
N PHE A 460 23.00 5.31 26.15
CA PHE A 460 21.89 4.41 26.47
C PHE A 460 22.30 3.04 27.03
N ARG A 461 23.56 2.61 26.89
CA ARG A 461 24.02 1.33 27.47
C ARG A 461 24.27 1.39 28.98
N ASN A 462 24.35 2.60 29.54
CA ASN A 462 24.71 2.84 30.94
C ASN A 462 23.52 3.18 31.87
N ALA A 463 22.28 2.99 31.41
CA ALA A 463 21.08 3.15 32.25
C ALA A 463 20.93 1.96 33.21
N ARG A 464 21.75 1.93 34.26
CA ARG A 464 21.65 0.93 35.35
C ARG A 464 20.31 1.13 36.06
N LEU A 465 19.51 0.06 36.19
CA LEU A 465 18.19 0.05 36.86
C LEU A 465 18.20 0.80 38.20
N TRP A 466 19.28 0.65 38.97
CA TRP A 466 19.52 1.35 40.24
C TRP A 466 19.52 2.89 40.15
N ARG A 467 19.99 3.48 39.03
CA ARG A 467 19.92 4.94 38.82
C ARG A 467 18.50 5.40 38.55
N LEU A 468 17.71 4.63 37.81
CA LEU A 468 16.30 4.95 37.53
C LEU A 468 15.45 4.85 38.81
N ILE A 469 15.68 3.79 39.61
CA ILE A 469 15.05 3.63 40.92
C ILE A 469 15.42 4.81 41.84
N SER A 470 16.71 5.19 41.89
CA SER A 470 17.16 6.31 42.73
C SER A 470 16.54 7.65 42.33
N LEU A 471 16.50 7.97 41.02
CA LEU A 471 15.89 9.20 40.53
C LEU A 471 14.38 9.26 40.82
N GLN A 472 13.71 8.12 40.70
CA GLN A 472 12.27 8.04 40.95
C GLN A 472 11.93 8.12 42.44
N MET A 473 12.70 7.47 43.32
CA MET A 473 12.51 7.59 44.76
C MET A 473 12.73 9.03 45.23
N ASN A 474 13.69 9.74 44.63
CA ASN A 474 13.96 11.14 44.90
C ASN A 474 12.79 12.05 44.44
N LEU A 475 12.27 11.85 43.23
CA LEU A 475 11.10 12.58 42.74
C LEU A 475 9.83 12.29 43.58
N SER A 476 9.63 11.02 43.95
CA SER A 476 8.51 10.59 44.80
C SER A 476 8.59 11.26 46.18
N PHE A 477 9.77 11.30 46.79
CA PHE A 477 10.00 11.99 48.05
C PHE A 477 9.56 13.46 47.98
N TYR A 478 9.93 14.19 46.93
CA TYR A 478 9.51 15.59 46.77
C TYR A 478 8.00 15.75 46.52
N LEU A 479 7.38 14.86 45.78
CA LEU A 479 5.92 14.89 45.55
C LEU A 479 5.14 14.62 46.84
N TRP A 480 5.58 13.65 47.64
CA TRP A 480 5.01 13.39 48.96
C TRP A 480 5.25 14.57 49.92
N LEU A 481 6.44 15.17 49.89
CA LEU A 481 6.74 16.35 50.69
C LEU A 481 5.82 17.52 50.34
N VAL A 482 5.61 17.80 49.05
CA VAL A 482 4.66 18.83 48.58
C VAL A 482 3.23 18.50 48.98
N TYR A 483 2.83 17.22 48.90
CA TYR A 483 1.50 16.79 49.34
C TYR A 483 1.30 16.96 50.85
N PHE A 484 2.26 16.55 51.69
CA PHE A 484 2.16 16.68 53.14
C PHE A 484 2.21 18.14 53.60
N VAL A 485 3.10 18.96 53.01
CA VAL A 485 3.15 20.41 53.28
C VAL A 485 1.87 21.10 52.80
N GLY A 486 1.35 20.72 51.62
CA GLY A 486 0.08 21.21 51.11
C GLY A 486 -1.11 20.83 51.99
N CYS A 487 -1.15 19.60 52.52
CA CYS A 487 -2.18 19.10 53.43
C CYS A 487 -2.13 19.78 54.81
N GLU A 488 -0.95 20.09 55.35
CA GLU A 488 -0.86 20.90 56.59
C GLU A 488 -1.39 22.31 56.40
N VAL A 489 -1.09 22.95 55.26
CA VAL A 489 -1.54 24.32 54.96
C VAL A 489 -3.06 24.38 54.66
N SER A 490 -3.66 23.29 54.19
CA SER A 490 -5.07 23.22 53.80
C SER A 490 -6.01 22.52 54.81
N GLN A 491 -5.50 22.10 55.98
CA GLN A 491 -6.28 21.39 57.02
C GLN A 491 -7.06 20.17 56.51
N CYS A 492 -6.47 19.36 55.62
CA CYS A 492 -7.13 18.19 55.02
C CYS A 492 -7.54 17.07 56.01
N THR A 493 -7.25 17.20 57.30
CA THR A 493 -7.55 16.20 58.35
C THR A 493 -8.45 16.74 59.47
N ARG A 494 -9.19 17.83 59.25
CA ARG A 494 -10.26 18.28 60.15
C ARG A 494 -11.64 18.17 59.52
#